data_AF-A0A352XVF8-F1
#
_entry.id   AF-A0A352XVF8-F1
#
_cell.length_a   1.000
_cell.length_b   1.000
_cell.length_c   1.000
_cell.angle_alpha   90.00
_cell.angle_beta   90.00
_cell.angle_gamma   90.00
#
_symmetry.space_group_name_H-M   'P 1'
#
loop_
_entity.id
_entity.type
_entity.pdbx_description
1 polymer ?
#
loop_
_entity_poly.entity_id
_entity_poly.type
_entity_poly.pdbx_seq_one_letter_code
_entity_poly.pdbx_strand_id
1 'polypeptide(L)'
;MNDKISHIGSEQLDNVQPELPETVVQPGYLGINVPPDQLPEKSARTWVDRPEELLQAVNVLKQAQVVAVDAEFTQIRTHIQGDSQSPSHRLSLLQLAIERHCYVVDTLRLHDLTPLNEVVANHAITVLLHGAGSDLRIMAERGLTVAHYCDLEAASRSIFGQQESSLAAMLRRAFNIRLDKSLQRTDWNRRPLPPAMVAYAARDAEMTLALYSWLNQHYGWALKMHEHTNQLEPVAAWIEPFLNGTSSVSVETAVAEAKARGIIQDDAQIASDCRTALLELKQLMHRSRLLRLIADLTLVQLVPDIEPLLQAPSSDERAASARALGRMGVREAQPLLQPLLQDPVHDVRKSAQTALRNLGRKETRAPGPPSRLIDGARSWTIGEVGNLDDDNDWKARLRTMMGDA
;
A
#
# COMPACT_ATOMS: atom_id res chain seq x y z
N MET A 1 -9.87 -78.48 -17.09
CA MET A 1 -10.61 -78.18 -18.35
C MET A 1 -11.13 -76.76 -18.21
N ASN A 2 -10.29 -75.78 -18.54
CA ASN A 2 -10.21 -75.12 -19.86
C ASN A 2 -11.34 -74.09 -20.02
N ASP A 3 -11.14 -72.84 -20.43
CA ASP A 3 -9.94 -72.06 -20.74
C ASP A 3 -10.39 -70.64 -21.17
N LYS A 4 -9.41 -69.73 -21.34
CA LYS A 4 -9.45 -68.38 -21.99
C LYS A 4 -9.79 -67.20 -21.09
N ILE A 5 -8.85 -66.33 -20.67
CA ILE A 5 -7.76 -65.55 -21.32
C ILE A 5 -8.25 -64.37 -22.19
N SER A 6 -8.00 -63.16 -21.67
CA SER A 6 -7.52 -61.96 -22.40
C SER A 6 -7.06 -60.91 -21.34
N HIS A 7 -5.76 -60.67 -21.12
CA HIS A 7 -4.87 -59.68 -21.79
C HIS A 7 -5.38 -58.22 -21.59
N ILE A 8 -4.66 -57.21 -21.07
CA ILE A 8 -3.27 -56.67 -21.11
C ILE A 8 -3.22 -55.60 -19.97
N GLY A 9 -2.14 -55.17 -19.31
CA GLY A 9 -0.72 -55.23 -19.60
C GLY A 9 0.11 -54.60 -18.46
N SER A 10 1.41 -54.71 -18.64
CA SER A 10 2.55 -54.32 -17.81
C SER A 10 2.61 -52.84 -17.41
N GLU A 11 3.11 -52.57 -16.20
CA GLU A 11 4.22 -51.62 -16.04
C GLU A 11 5.01 -51.87 -14.75
N GLN A 12 6.31 -51.61 -14.86
CA GLN A 12 7.39 -52.02 -13.97
C GLN A 12 7.51 -51.14 -12.72
N LEU A 13 8.15 -51.74 -11.72
CA LEU A 13 8.54 -51.20 -10.43
C LEU A 13 9.57 -50.05 -10.51
N ASP A 14 9.48 -49.23 -9.46
CA ASP A 14 10.51 -48.41 -8.81
C ASP A 14 10.98 -47.10 -9.46
N ASN A 15 10.52 -45.99 -8.86
CA ASN A 15 11.45 -45.00 -8.32
C ASN A 15 10.79 -44.19 -7.19
N VAL A 16 10.86 -44.70 -5.96
CA VAL A 16 10.55 -43.92 -4.75
C VAL A 16 11.77 -43.04 -4.46
N GLN A 17 11.69 -41.76 -4.82
CA GLN A 17 12.56 -40.75 -4.23
C GLN A 17 11.96 -40.33 -2.88
N PRO A 18 12.73 -40.33 -1.78
CA PRO A 18 12.30 -39.63 -0.58
C PRO A 18 12.38 -38.13 -0.89
N GLU A 19 11.23 -37.46 -0.99
CA GLU A 19 11.22 -36.00 -0.92
C GLU A 19 11.84 -35.61 0.43
N LEU A 20 13.04 -35.04 0.35
CA LEU A 20 13.65 -34.31 1.46
C LEU A 20 12.64 -33.29 1.96
N PRO A 21 12.56 -33.02 3.28
CA PRO A 21 11.66 -32.00 3.77
C PRO A 21 12.08 -30.69 3.11
N GLU A 22 11.29 -30.22 2.14
CA GLU A 22 11.28 -28.81 1.81
C GLU A 22 11.07 -28.12 3.15
N THR A 23 12.08 -27.41 3.62
CA THR A 23 11.87 -26.38 4.62
C THR A 23 10.83 -25.45 4.01
N VAL A 24 9.56 -25.71 4.31
CA VAL A 24 8.46 -24.82 3.99
C VAL A 24 8.76 -23.58 4.79
N VAL A 25 9.53 -22.67 4.20
CA VAL A 25 9.54 -21.27 4.59
C VAL A 25 8.10 -20.86 4.38
N GLN A 26 7.29 -20.91 5.44
CA GLN A 26 5.91 -20.48 5.33
C GLN A 26 5.96 -19.02 4.88
N PRO A 27 5.44 -18.68 3.69
CA PRO A 27 5.41 -17.29 3.26
C PRO A 27 4.53 -16.52 4.27
N GLY A 28 5.05 -15.42 4.82
CA GLY A 28 4.23 -14.60 5.70
C GLY A 28 4.97 -13.79 6.77
N TYR A 29 4.22 -13.50 7.83
CA TYR A 29 4.55 -12.62 8.95
C TYR A 29 5.41 -13.33 10.00
N LEU A 30 6.19 -12.58 10.80
CA LEU A 30 7.02 -13.12 11.89
C LEU A 30 6.20 -13.72 13.06
N GLY A 31 4.90 -13.45 13.12
CA GLY A 31 4.00 -14.00 14.15
C GLY A 31 3.22 -15.23 13.69
N ILE A 32 2.17 -15.55 14.44
CA ILE A 32 1.42 -16.79 14.27
C ILE A 32 0.60 -16.73 12.98
N ASN A 33 0.75 -17.76 12.13
CA ASN A 33 -0.15 -18.00 11.01
C ASN A 33 -1.47 -18.58 11.56
N VAL A 34 -2.52 -17.78 11.49
CA VAL A 34 -3.85 -18.17 11.96
C VAL A 34 -4.51 -19.11 10.93
N PRO A 35 -5.12 -20.23 11.35
CA PRO A 35 -5.93 -21.06 10.46
C PRO A 35 -7.07 -20.28 9.81
N PRO A 36 -7.53 -20.68 8.61
CA PRO A 36 -8.68 -20.04 7.98
C PRO A 36 -9.94 -20.19 8.84
N ASP A 37 -10.67 -19.09 9.02
CA ASP A 37 -11.97 -19.04 9.69
C ASP A 37 -13.12 -19.31 8.72
N GLN A 38 -14.34 -19.48 9.25
CA GLN A 38 -15.54 -19.56 8.43
C GLN A 38 -15.98 -18.17 7.97
N LEU A 39 -16.48 -18.09 6.73
CA LEU A 39 -17.05 -16.85 6.23
C LEU A 39 -18.34 -16.51 7.02
N PRO A 40 -18.56 -15.23 7.38
CA PRO A 40 -19.81 -14.79 7.99
C PRO A 40 -21.04 -15.10 7.13
N GLU A 41 -22.22 -15.04 7.76
CA GLU A 41 -23.49 -15.16 7.05
C GLU A 41 -23.64 -14.09 5.96
N LYS A 42 -24.36 -14.43 4.88
CA LYS A 42 -24.56 -13.53 3.75
C LYS A 42 -25.45 -12.34 4.14
N SER A 43 -25.06 -11.16 3.69
CA SER A 43 -25.89 -9.95 3.80
C SER A 43 -27.10 -10.00 2.87
N ALA A 44 -28.21 -9.43 3.33
CA ALA A 44 -29.33 -9.06 2.48
C ALA A 44 -28.90 -7.91 1.56
N ARG A 45 -29.09 -8.06 0.26
CA ARG A 45 -28.64 -7.10 -0.75
C ARG A 45 -29.80 -6.25 -1.24
N THR A 46 -29.63 -4.93 -1.24
CA THR A 46 -30.64 -3.96 -1.65
C THR A 46 -30.07 -3.07 -2.75
N TRP A 47 -30.75 -3.04 -3.90
CA TRP A 47 -30.47 -2.07 -4.96
C TRP A 47 -31.13 -0.73 -4.60
N VAL A 48 -30.38 0.36 -4.71
CA VAL A 48 -30.82 1.70 -4.32
C VAL A 48 -30.67 2.63 -5.51
N ASP A 49 -31.79 3.04 -6.10
CA ASP A 49 -31.78 3.91 -7.28
C ASP A 49 -32.82 5.05 -7.23
N ARG A 50 -33.49 5.21 -6.09
CA ARG A 50 -34.41 6.30 -5.79
C ARG A 50 -34.01 7.06 -4.51
N PRO A 51 -34.23 8.39 -4.43
CA PRO A 51 -33.84 9.18 -3.27
C PRO A 51 -34.43 8.67 -1.94
N GLU A 52 -35.68 8.20 -1.95
CA GLU A 52 -36.33 7.65 -0.75
C GLU A 52 -35.66 6.37 -0.25
N GLU A 53 -35.17 5.51 -1.15
CA GLU A 53 -34.43 4.29 -0.81
C GLU A 53 -33.05 4.64 -0.24
N LEU A 54 -32.40 5.68 -0.79
CA LEU A 54 -31.13 6.16 -0.28
C LEU A 54 -31.25 6.65 1.16
N LEU A 55 -32.29 7.43 1.47
CA LEU A 55 -32.56 7.88 2.83
C LEU A 55 -32.86 6.72 3.79
N GLN A 56 -33.58 5.70 3.32
CA GLN A 56 -33.81 4.48 4.11
C GLN A 56 -32.50 3.73 4.40
N ALA A 57 -31.64 3.56 3.39
CA ALA A 57 -30.34 2.95 3.55
C ALA A 57 -29.47 3.72 4.55
N VAL A 58 -29.39 5.05 4.43
CA VAL A 58 -28.64 5.93 5.34
C VAL A 58 -29.11 5.78 6.78
N ASN A 59 -30.43 5.70 7.02
CA ASN A 59 -30.97 5.53 8.37
C ASN A 59 -30.55 4.23 9.05
N VAL A 60 -30.33 3.17 8.27
CA VAL A 60 -29.79 1.90 8.77
C VAL A 60 -28.28 1.98 8.95
N LEU A 61 -27.56 2.46 7.92
CA LEU A 61 -26.10 2.55 7.90
C LEU A 61 -25.54 3.39 9.06
N LYS A 62 -26.19 4.51 9.42
CA LYS A 62 -25.70 5.40 10.48
C LYS A 62 -25.77 4.83 11.90
N GLN A 63 -26.41 3.67 12.08
CA GLN A 63 -26.44 2.95 13.36
C GLN A 63 -25.25 1.99 13.52
N ALA A 64 -24.50 1.74 12.44
CA ALA A 64 -23.34 0.86 12.49
C ALA A 64 -22.10 1.59 13.02
N GLN A 65 -21.20 0.87 13.67
CA GLN A 65 -19.88 1.38 14.08
C GLN A 65 -18.88 1.37 12.93
N VAL A 66 -19.04 0.44 11.99
CA VAL A 66 -18.19 0.29 10.81
C VAL A 66 -19.05 0.09 9.58
N VAL A 67 -18.62 0.64 8.45
CA VAL A 67 -19.28 0.48 7.15
C VAL A 67 -18.22 0.20 6.10
N ALA A 68 -18.26 -0.98 5.47
CA ALA A 68 -17.38 -1.28 4.36
C ALA A 68 -17.90 -0.66 3.06
N VAL A 69 -17.01 0.00 2.33
CA VAL A 69 -17.32 0.70 1.09
C VAL A 69 -16.44 0.17 -0.03
N ASP A 70 -17.02 0.06 -1.21
CA ASP A 70 -16.32 -0.18 -2.47
C ASP A 70 -16.96 0.70 -3.57
N ALA A 71 -16.23 0.97 -4.64
CA ALA A 71 -16.67 1.84 -5.71
C ALA A 71 -16.33 1.27 -7.09
N GLU A 72 -17.32 1.26 -7.98
CA GLU A 72 -17.09 0.94 -9.40
C GLU A 72 -17.12 2.22 -10.23
N PHE A 73 -16.06 2.48 -10.97
CA PHE A 73 -15.94 3.70 -11.79
C PHE A 73 -15.31 3.41 -13.15
N THR A 74 -15.77 4.13 -14.17
CA THR A 74 -15.26 4.00 -15.53
C THR A 74 -14.44 5.22 -15.91
N GLN A 75 -13.30 4.99 -16.59
CA GLN A 75 -12.51 6.07 -17.17
C GLN A 75 -13.25 6.69 -18.36
N ILE A 76 -13.45 8.01 -18.31
CA ILE A 76 -14.01 8.80 -19.40
C ILE A 76 -12.86 9.47 -20.16
N ARG A 77 -12.85 9.30 -21.49
CA ARG A 77 -12.02 10.10 -22.37
C ARG A 77 -12.70 11.44 -22.62
N THR A 78 -12.18 12.50 -22.01
CA THR A 78 -12.56 13.87 -22.33
C THR A 78 -11.83 14.30 -23.62
N HIS A 79 -12.49 14.20 -24.77
CA HIS A 79 -12.02 14.81 -26.01
C HIS A 79 -12.32 16.32 -26.01
N ILE A 80 -11.72 17.07 -25.09
CA ILE A 80 -11.67 18.53 -25.18
C ILE A 80 -10.34 18.89 -25.81
N GLN A 81 -10.36 19.37 -27.04
CA GLN A 81 -9.17 19.86 -27.75
C GLN A 81 -8.58 21.03 -26.95
N GLY A 82 -7.36 20.83 -26.42
CA GLY A 82 -6.53 21.90 -25.88
C GLY A 82 -6.20 21.83 -24.39
N ASP A 83 -6.77 20.87 -23.63
CA ASP A 83 -6.46 20.74 -22.22
C ASP A 83 -5.70 19.43 -21.94
N SER A 84 -4.46 19.55 -21.47
CA SER A 84 -3.70 18.42 -20.89
C SER A 84 -4.33 18.06 -19.55
N GLN A 85 -5.51 17.46 -19.56
CA GLN A 85 -6.22 17.08 -18.34
C GLN A 85 -6.12 15.57 -18.11
N SER A 86 -5.79 15.24 -16.88
CA SER A 86 -5.86 13.90 -16.31
C SER A 86 -7.16 13.18 -16.71
N PRO A 87 -7.13 11.85 -16.89
CA PRO A 87 -8.35 11.10 -17.17
C PRO A 87 -9.43 11.36 -16.11
N SER A 88 -10.61 11.79 -16.53
CA SER A 88 -11.78 11.94 -15.65
C SER A 88 -12.42 10.57 -15.43
N HIS A 89 -12.77 10.24 -14.20
CA HIS A 89 -13.46 9.00 -13.86
C HIS A 89 -14.92 9.32 -13.52
N ARG A 90 -15.84 8.40 -13.81
CA ARG A 90 -17.25 8.53 -13.43
C ARG A 90 -17.62 7.40 -12.50
N LEU A 91 -18.07 7.76 -11.30
CA LEU A 91 -18.63 6.83 -10.32
C LEU A 91 -19.91 6.21 -10.88
N SER A 92 -19.88 4.91 -11.12
CA SER A 92 -20.98 4.14 -11.71
C SER A 92 -21.81 3.42 -10.66
N LEU A 93 -21.18 2.94 -9.59
CA LEU A 93 -21.82 2.33 -8.43
C LEU A 93 -21.04 2.65 -7.16
N LEU A 94 -21.74 2.62 -6.03
CA LEU A 94 -21.14 2.64 -4.69
C LEU A 94 -21.78 1.54 -3.85
N GLN A 95 -20.99 0.68 -3.23
CA GLN A 95 -21.47 -0.40 -2.38
C GLN A 95 -21.18 -0.09 -0.92
N LEU A 96 -22.16 -0.30 -0.04
CA LEU A 96 -22.02 -0.07 1.40
C LEU A 96 -22.52 -1.29 2.16
N ALA A 97 -21.62 -1.97 2.87
CA ALA A 97 -21.91 -3.17 3.64
C ALA A 97 -21.74 -2.93 5.14
N ILE A 98 -22.73 -3.41 5.89
CA ILE A 98 -22.71 -3.55 7.35
C ILE A 98 -23.12 -4.98 7.71
N GLU A 99 -23.19 -5.29 8.99
CA GLU A 99 -23.66 -6.59 9.43
C GLU A 99 -25.05 -6.90 8.85
N ARG A 100 -25.14 -8.02 8.12
CA ARG A 100 -26.35 -8.56 7.49
C ARG A 100 -27.01 -7.70 6.40
N HIS A 101 -26.45 -6.54 6.02
CA HIS A 101 -27.00 -5.70 4.97
C HIS A 101 -25.92 -5.18 4.03
N CYS A 102 -26.21 -5.18 2.73
CA CYS A 102 -25.39 -4.56 1.70
C CYS A 102 -26.27 -3.75 0.75
N TYR A 103 -25.94 -2.48 0.56
CA TYR A 103 -26.63 -1.58 -0.34
C TYR A 103 -25.76 -1.33 -1.57
N VAL A 104 -26.34 -1.50 -2.76
CA VAL A 104 -25.70 -1.18 -4.04
C VAL A 104 -26.39 0.04 -4.61
N VAL A 105 -25.71 1.18 -4.55
CA VAL A 105 -26.24 2.50 -4.91
C VAL A 105 -25.94 2.80 -6.38
N ASP A 106 -26.98 3.08 -7.16
CA ASP A 106 -26.85 3.54 -8.55
C ASP A 106 -26.49 5.02 -8.60
N THR A 107 -25.20 5.33 -8.62
CA THR A 107 -24.69 6.70 -8.64
C THR A 107 -24.86 7.41 -10.00
N LEU A 108 -25.28 6.68 -11.05
CA LEU A 108 -25.62 7.26 -12.34
C LEU A 108 -27.04 7.82 -12.35
N ARG A 109 -27.96 7.15 -11.65
CA ARG A 109 -29.36 7.56 -11.51
C ARG A 109 -29.55 8.54 -10.34
N LEU A 110 -28.81 8.35 -9.25
CA LEU A 110 -28.82 9.24 -8.09
C LEU A 110 -27.80 10.36 -8.27
N HIS A 111 -28.29 11.53 -8.69
CA HIS A 111 -27.45 12.71 -8.88
C HIS A 111 -26.95 13.29 -7.55
N ASP A 112 -27.83 13.33 -6.56
CA ASP A 112 -27.53 13.78 -5.20
C ASP A 112 -27.18 12.59 -4.31
N LEU A 113 -25.91 12.53 -3.88
CA LEU A 113 -25.40 11.54 -2.95
C LEU A 113 -25.17 12.13 -1.54
N THR A 114 -25.47 13.42 -1.33
CA THR A 114 -25.18 14.13 -0.08
C THR A 114 -25.76 13.47 1.17
N PRO A 115 -26.91 12.74 1.15
CA PRO A 115 -27.38 12.02 2.33
C PRO A 115 -26.37 11.00 2.89
N LEU A 116 -25.49 10.45 2.06
CA LEU A 116 -24.44 9.51 2.50
C LEU A 116 -23.41 10.17 3.42
N ASN A 117 -23.29 11.50 3.43
CA ASN A 117 -22.39 12.19 4.37
C ASN A 117 -22.82 12.05 5.83
N GLU A 118 -24.09 11.72 6.13
CA GLU A 118 -24.51 11.31 7.49
C GLU A 118 -23.76 10.06 7.98
N VAL A 119 -23.21 9.28 7.05
CA VAL A 119 -22.45 8.05 7.32
C VAL A 119 -20.96 8.31 7.14
N VAL A 120 -20.51 8.67 5.93
CA VAL A 120 -19.07 8.68 5.60
C VAL A 120 -18.33 9.87 6.21
N ALA A 121 -19.01 10.99 6.48
CA ALA A 121 -18.43 12.14 7.14
C ALA A 121 -18.58 12.08 8.68
N ASN A 122 -19.18 11.02 9.21
CA ASN A 122 -19.36 10.84 10.65
C ASN A 122 -18.11 10.23 11.29
N HIS A 123 -17.42 11.01 12.13
CA HIS A 123 -16.22 10.55 12.83
C HIS A 123 -16.44 9.33 13.76
N ALA A 124 -17.68 9.07 14.19
CA ALA A 124 -18.01 7.91 15.01
C ALA A 124 -18.15 6.59 14.21
N ILE A 125 -18.13 6.67 12.88
CA ILE A 125 -18.27 5.52 11.99
C ILE A 125 -16.95 5.31 11.24
N THR A 126 -16.33 4.15 11.38
CA THR A 126 -15.14 3.81 10.60
C THR A 126 -15.55 3.29 9.22
N VAL A 127 -15.19 4.01 8.17
CA VAL A 127 -15.35 3.55 6.79
C VAL A 127 -14.23 2.57 6.44
N LEU A 128 -14.57 1.34 6.07
CA LEU A 128 -13.61 0.30 5.71
C LEU A 128 -13.45 0.28 4.19
N LEU A 129 -12.21 0.37 3.71
CA LEU A 129 -11.85 0.33 2.30
C LEU A 129 -10.73 -0.68 2.10
N HIS A 130 -10.56 -1.17 0.88
CA HIS A 130 -9.45 -2.07 0.54
C HIS A 130 -8.66 -1.50 -0.65
N GLY A 131 -7.65 -0.67 -0.37
CA GLY A 131 -6.95 0.11 -1.39
C GLY A 131 -7.62 1.47 -1.60
N ALA A 132 -7.72 2.25 -0.52
CA ALA A 132 -8.62 3.39 -0.38
C ALA A 132 -8.40 4.54 -1.39
N GLY A 133 -7.19 4.69 -1.92
CA GLY A 133 -6.78 5.91 -2.63
C GLY A 133 -7.66 6.30 -3.83
N SER A 134 -8.08 5.34 -4.65
CA SER A 134 -8.93 5.64 -5.81
C SER A 134 -10.38 5.91 -5.41
N ASP A 135 -10.90 5.13 -4.46
CA ASP A 135 -12.27 5.24 -3.97
C ASP A 135 -12.52 6.56 -3.25
N LEU A 136 -11.62 6.94 -2.34
CA LEU A 136 -11.68 8.22 -1.66
C LEU A 136 -11.68 9.40 -2.63
N ARG A 137 -10.85 9.33 -3.68
CA ARG A 137 -10.78 10.38 -4.71
C ARG A 137 -12.10 10.50 -5.47
N ILE A 138 -12.64 9.38 -5.98
CA ILE A 138 -13.87 9.40 -6.79
C ILE A 138 -15.10 9.75 -5.95
N MET A 139 -15.11 9.37 -4.67
CA MET A 139 -16.13 9.76 -3.70
C MET A 139 -16.08 11.28 -3.44
N ALA A 140 -14.89 11.86 -3.24
CA ALA A 140 -14.72 13.29 -3.05
C ALA A 140 -15.17 14.11 -4.27
N GLU A 141 -14.87 13.63 -5.49
CA GLU A 141 -15.38 14.22 -6.75
C GLU A 141 -16.91 14.25 -6.83
N ARG A 142 -17.60 13.39 -6.07
CA ARG A 142 -19.06 13.32 -5.95
C ARG A 142 -19.61 13.99 -4.69
N GLY A 143 -18.78 14.76 -3.96
CA GLY A 143 -19.18 15.51 -2.77
C GLY A 143 -19.28 14.66 -1.50
N LEU A 144 -18.67 13.47 -1.48
CA LEU A 144 -18.60 12.59 -0.33
C LEU A 144 -17.24 12.73 0.35
N THR A 145 -17.23 13.24 1.58
CA THR A 145 -16.00 13.43 2.35
C THR A 145 -15.92 12.37 3.43
N VAL A 146 -14.92 11.48 3.33
CA VAL A 146 -14.71 10.44 4.33
C VAL A 146 -13.93 11.01 5.51
N ALA A 147 -14.55 11.07 6.69
CA ALA A 147 -13.97 11.69 7.88
C ALA A 147 -13.10 10.73 8.70
N HIS A 148 -13.43 9.44 8.64
CA HIS A 148 -12.78 8.39 9.39
C HIS A 148 -12.76 7.09 8.58
N TYR A 149 -11.57 6.58 8.23
CA TYR A 149 -11.45 5.33 7.47
C TYR A 149 -10.30 4.45 7.90
N CYS A 150 -10.39 3.16 7.54
CA CYS A 150 -9.30 2.19 7.66
C CYS A 150 -9.06 1.52 6.31
N ASP A 151 -7.81 1.52 5.83
CA ASP A 151 -7.41 0.83 4.60
C ASP A 151 -6.89 -0.58 4.92
N LEU A 152 -7.69 -1.58 4.61
CA LEU A 152 -7.39 -2.98 4.88
C LEU A 152 -6.29 -3.54 3.99
N GLU A 153 -6.07 -2.97 2.80
CA GLU A 153 -4.93 -3.37 1.95
C GLU A 153 -3.62 -2.92 2.60
N ALA A 154 -3.58 -1.67 3.07
CA ALA A 154 -2.42 -1.12 3.75
C ALA A 154 -2.11 -1.87 5.05
N ALA A 155 -3.15 -2.18 5.83
CA ALA A 155 -3.02 -3.02 7.02
C ALA A 155 -2.46 -4.40 6.69
N SER A 156 -3.04 -5.10 5.71
CA SER A 156 -2.61 -6.43 5.29
C SER A 156 -1.17 -6.43 4.77
N ARG A 157 -0.80 -5.44 3.96
CA ARG A 157 0.56 -5.24 3.45
C ARG A 157 1.58 -5.05 4.57
N SER A 158 1.22 -4.31 5.61
CA SER A 158 2.11 -4.07 6.75
C SER A 158 2.36 -5.32 7.61
N ILE A 159 1.52 -6.35 7.47
CA ILE A 159 1.67 -7.63 8.18
C ILE A 159 2.39 -8.65 7.30
N PHE A 160 1.90 -8.85 6.07
CA PHE A 160 2.26 -9.98 5.19
C PHE A 160 3.09 -9.58 3.97
N GLY A 161 3.21 -8.29 3.67
CA GLY A 161 3.87 -7.77 2.47
C GLY A 161 2.95 -7.57 1.27
N GLN A 162 3.48 -6.92 0.24
CA GLN A 162 2.74 -6.45 -0.94
C GLN A 162 2.12 -7.59 -1.77
N GLN A 163 2.77 -8.75 -1.84
CA GLN A 163 2.27 -9.88 -2.63
C GLN A 163 1.02 -10.53 -1.99
N GLU A 164 0.82 -10.31 -0.69
CA GLU A 164 -0.26 -10.92 0.08
C GLU A 164 -1.29 -9.89 0.57
N SER A 165 -1.29 -8.67 0.02
CA SER A 165 -2.17 -7.59 0.49
C SER A 165 -3.50 -7.47 -0.24
N SER A 166 -3.64 -8.00 -1.46
CA SER A 166 -4.88 -7.85 -2.24
C SER A 166 -6.07 -8.54 -1.58
N LEU A 167 -7.29 -8.05 -1.81
CA LEU A 167 -8.51 -8.62 -1.23
C LEU A 167 -8.62 -10.12 -1.52
N ALA A 168 -8.37 -10.52 -2.77
CA ALA A 168 -8.38 -11.93 -3.17
C ALA A 168 -7.31 -12.79 -2.46
N ALA A 169 -6.12 -12.25 -2.21
CA ALA A 169 -5.07 -12.94 -1.47
C ALA A 169 -5.45 -13.09 0.01
N MET A 170 -5.98 -12.02 0.61
CA MET A 170 -6.40 -12.00 1.99
C MET A 170 -7.61 -12.90 2.26
N LEU A 171 -8.60 -12.97 1.36
CA LEU A 171 -9.72 -13.90 1.50
C LEU A 171 -9.29 -15.37 1.36
N ARG A 172 -8.28 -15.64 0.53
CA ARG A 172 -7.68 -16.98 0.46
C ARG A 172 -6.96 -17.32 1.77
N ARG A 173 -6.27 -16.36 2.39
CA ARG A 173 -5.60 -16.56 3.69
C ARG A 173 -6.60 -16.73 4.82
N ALA A 174 -7.52 -15.78 4.96
CA ALA A 174 -8.43 -15.68 6.10
C ALA A 174 -9.55 -16.72 6.07
N PHE A 175 -10.04 -17.11 4.89
CA PHE A 175 -11.24 -17.95 4.75
C PHE A 175 -11.06 -19.13 3.78
N ASN A 176 -9.89 -19.30 3.17
CA ASN A 176 -9.65 -20.29 2.11
C ASN A 176 -10.60 -20.16 0.90
N ILE A 177 -11.03 -18.92 0.59
CA ILE A 177 -11.94 -18.62 -0.52
C ILE A 177 -11.17 -18.02 -1.69
N ARG A 178 -11.54 -18.44 -2.91
CA ARG A 178 -11.10 -17.78 -4.15
C ARG A 178 -12.14 -16.76 -4.57
N LEU A 179 -11.75 -15.49 -4.63
CA LEU A 179 -12.59 -14.43 -5.16
C LEU A 179 -12.64 -14.52 -6.69
N ASP A 180 -13.84 -14.40 -7.24
CA ASP A 180 -14.01 -14.30 -8.69
C ASP A 180 -13.52 -12.92 -9.15
N LYS A 181 -12.76 -12.87 -10.24
CA LYS A 181 -12.24 -11.63 -10.85
C LYS A 181 -12.80 -11.37 -12.24
N SER A 182 -13.78 -12.17 -12.67
CA SER A 182 -14.30 -12.18 -14.04
C SER A 182 -14.92 -10.86 -14.49
N LEU A 183 -15.43 -10.05 -13.55
CA LEU A 183 -16.18 -8.82 -13.85
C LEU A 183 -15.43 -7.51 -13.59
N GLN A 184 -14.17 -7.55 -13.14
CA GLN A 184 -13.37 -6.35 -12.81
C GLN A 184 -13.19 -5.36 -13.98
N ARG A 185 -13.32 -5.82 -15.22
CA ARG A 185 -13.13 -5.02 -16.45
C ARG A 185 -14.44 -4.82 -17.23
N THR A 186 -15.58 -4.95 -16.56
CA THR A 186 -16.89 -4.80 -17.20
C THR A 186 -17.26 -3.32 -17.34
N ASP A 187 -18.10 -2.99 -18.33
CA ASP A 187 -18.70 -1.67 -18.41
C ASP A 187 -19.78 -1.49 -17.34
N TRP A 188 -19.42 -0.79 -16.26
CA TRP A 188 -20.30 -0.49 -15.13
C TRP A 188 -21.33 0.60 -15.43
N ASN A 189 -21.29 1.25 -16.59
CA ASN A 189 -22.29 2.24 -17.00
C ASN A 189 -23.55 1.62 -17.61
N ARG A 190 -23.52 0.32 -17.93
CA ARG A 190 -24.66 -0.37 -18.51
C ARG A 190 -25.89 -0.30 -17.59
N ARG A 191 -27.06 -0.01 -18.15
CA ARG A 191 -28.35 -0.09 -17.45
C ARG A 191 -29.43 -0.79 -18.31
N PRO A 192 -30.31 -1.62 -17.70
CA PRO A 192 -30.23 -2.10 -16.31
C PRO A 192 -29.00 -3.01 -16.10
N LEU A 193 -28.47 -3.04 -14.88
CA LEU A 193 -27.38 -3.96 -14.54
C LEU A 193 -27.92 -5.38 -14.35
N PRO A 194 -27.29 -6.41 -14.97
CA PRO A 194 -27.63 -7.79 -14.71
C PRO A 194 -27.51 -8.14 -13.21
N PRO A 195 -28.40 -8.99 -12.65
CA PRO A 195 -28.34 -9.40 -11.25
C PRO A 195 -26.99 -9.97 -10.82
N ALA A 196 -26.28 -10.66 -11.73
CA ALA A 196 -24.93 -11.17 -11.47
C ALA A 196 -23.90 -10.07 -11.24
N MET A 197 -23.99 -8.94 -11.95
CA MET A 197 -23.10 -7.78 -11.76
C MET A 197 -23.40 -7.08 -10.43
N VAL A 198 -24.67 -6.93 -10.07
CA VAL A 198 -25.08 -6.38 -8.76
C VAL A 198 -24.56 -7.29 -7.64
N ALA A 199 -24.69 -8.60 -7.80
CA ALA A 199 -24.22 -9.59 -6.84
C ALA A 199 -22.69 -9.65 -6.70
N TYR A 200 -21.97 -9.37 -7.79
CA TYR A 200 -20.51 -9.25 -7.81
C TYR A 200 -20.08 -7.99 -7.06
N ALA A 201 -20.62 -6.83 -7.45
CA ALA A 201 -20.28 -5.55 -6.85
C ALA A 201 -20.56 -5.53 -5.33
N ALA A 202 -21.72 -6.02 -4.91
CA ALA A 202 -22.05 -6.16 -3.48
C ALA A 202 -21.02 -7.01 -2.71
N ARG A 203 -20.43 -8.01 -3.38
CA ARG A 203 -19.51 -8.96 -2.75
C ARG A 203 -18.22 -8.29 -2.31
N ASP A 204 -17.70 -7.31 -3.04
CA ASP A 204 -16.41 -6.70 -2.70
C ASP A 204 -16.50 -5.90 -1.38
N ALA A 205 -17.59 -5.15 -1.16
CA ALA A 205 -17.88 -4.52 0.14
C ALA A 205 -18.17 -5.54 1.25
N GLU A 206 -18.95 -6.59 0.99
CA GLU A 206 -19.22 -7.67 1.96
C GLU A 206 -17.93 -8.39 2.40
N MET A 207 -17.04 -8.69 1.45
CA MET A 207 -15.78 -9.36 1.72
C MET A 207 -14.79 -8.45 2.45
N THR A 208 -14.80 -7.15 2.15
CA THR A 208 -14.05 -6.14 2.90
C THR A 208 -14.50 -6.11 4.37
N LEU A 209 -15.81 -6.14 4.63
CA LEU A 209 -16.34 -6.21 5.99
C LEU A 209 -15.92 -7.51 6.71
N ALA A 210 -16.02 -8.67 6.04
CA ALA A 210 -15.60 -9.94 6.61
C ALA A 210 -14.10 -9.96 6.93
N LEU A 211 -13.28 -9.42 6.02
CA LEU A 211 -11.84 -9.29 6.23
C LEU A 211 -11.52 -8.39 7.43
N TYR A 212 -12.24 -7.28 7.61
CA TYR A 212 -12.07 -6.42 8.78
C TYR A 212 -12.32 -7.20 10.08
N SER A 213 -13.40 -8.00 10.15
CA SER A 213 -13.68 -8.80 11.35
C SER A 213 -12.53 -9.76 11.69
N TRP A 214 -11.98 -10.44 10.68
CA TRP A 214 -10.84 -11.34 10.86
C TRP A 214 -9.56 -10.59 11.26
N LEU A 215 -9.24 -9.48 10.59
CA LEU A 215 -8.09 -8.63 10.96
C LEU A 215 -8.24 -8.03 12.35
N ASN A 216 -9.44 -7.65 12.77
CA ASN A 216 -9.67 -7.07 14.09
C ASN A 216 -9.46 -8.11 15.20
N GLN A 217 -9.89 -9.35 14.95
CA GLN A 217 -9.70 -10.46 15.89
C GLN A 217 -8.23 -10.83 16.07
N HIS A 218 -7.46 -10.90 14.97
CA HIS A 218 -6.12 -11.50 14.99
C HIS A 218 -4.98 -10.48 14.90
N TYR A 219 -5.24 -9.31 14.32
CA TYR A 219 -4.26 -8.27 14.01
C TYR A 219 -4.79 -6.86 14.31
N GLY A 220 -5.64 -6.69 15.34
CA GLY A 220 -6.25 -5.41 15.68
C GLY A 220 -5.26 -4.26 15.93
N TRP A 221 -4.00 -4.58 16.27
CA TRP A 221 -2.92 -3.58 16.35
C TRP A 221 -2.64 -2.91 14.99
N ALA A 222 -2.67 -3.68 13.89
CA ALA A 222 -2.39 -3.17 12.56
C ALA A 222 -3.52 -2.27 12.08
N LEU A 223 -4.78 -2.66 12.32
CA LEU A 223 -5.93 -1.82 12.00
C LEU A 223 -5.84 -0.44 12.66
N LYS A 224 -5.51 -0.39 13.95
CA LYS A 224 -5.34 0.87 14.70
C LYS A 224 -4.24 1.77 14.11
N MET A 225 -3.20 1.18 13.51
CA MET A 225 -2.11 1.94 12.89
C MET A 225 -2.42 2.43 11.47
N HIS A 226 -3.46 1.87 10.83
CA HIS A 226 -3.97 2.27 9.51
C HIS A 226 -5.36 2.91 9.60
N GLU A 227 -5.75 3.38 10.78
CA GLU A 227 -6.94 4.17 11.02
C GLU A 227 -6.62 5.66 10.79
N HIS A 228 -7.44 6.31 9.98
CA HIS A 228 -7.24 7.69 9.53
C HIS A 228 -8.44 8.53 9.95
N THR A 229 -8.22 9.52 10.81
CA THR A 229 -9.29 10.31 11.47
C THR A 229 -9.28 11.80 11.10
N ASN A 230 -8.57 12.19 10.04
CA ASN A 230 -8.25 13.59 9.69
C ASN A 230 -7.57 14.40 10.81
N GLN A 231 -7.08 13.74 11.86
CA GLN A 231 -6.30 14.36 12.91
C GLN A 231 -4.86 14.56 12.43
N LEU A 232 -4.35 15.77 12.58
CA LEU A 232 -2.96 16.08 12.31
C LEU A 232 -2.06 15.42 13.36
N GLU A 233 -1.02 14.73 12.90
CA GLU A 233 0.02 14.24 13.80
C GLU A 233 0.96 15.41 14.15
N PRO A 234 1.33 15.60 15.43
CA PRO A 234 2.17 16.70 15.86
C PRO A 234 3.60 16.47 15.35
N VAL A 235 3.95 17.10 14.22
CA VAL A 235 5.30 17.10 13.67
C VAL A 235 5.76 18.51 13.40
N ALA A 236 7.07 18.72 13.31
CA ALA A 236 7.61 20.01 12.90
C ALA A 236 7.06 20.39 11.51
N ALA A 237 6.63 21.64 11.35
CA ALA A 237 5.93 22.11 10.15
C ALA A 237 6.73 21.92 8.84
N TRP A 238 8.06 21.86 8.92
CA TRP A 238 8.92 21.62 7.75
C TRP A 238 8.94 20.15 7.32
N ILE A 239 8.61 19.20 8.22
CA ILE A 239 8.55 17.75 7.95
C ILE A 239 7.23 17.37 7.27
N GLU A 240 6.14 18.03 7.66
CA GLU A 240 4.77 17.70 7.23
C GLU A 240 4.60 17.50 5.70
N PRO A 241 5.13 18.37 4.81
CA PRO A 241 4.97 18.20 3.37
C PRO A 241 5.59 16.90 2.83
N PHE A 242 6.65 16.38 3.48
CA PHE A 242 7.27 15.11 3.11
C PHE A 242 6.45 13.91 3.58
N LEU A 243 5.82 14.02 4.76
CA LEU A 243 4.94 12.98 5.28
C LEU A 243 3.66 12.88 4.47
N ASN A 244 3.12 14.01 3.99
CA ASN A 244 1.92 14.05 3.16
C ASN A 244 2.22 13.75 1.68
N GLY A 245 3.48 13.82 1.26
CA GLY A 245 3.88 13.66 -0.15
C GLY A 245 3.50 14.87 -1.02
N THR A 246 3.29 16.03 -0.41
CA THR A 246 2.93 17.29 -1.08
C THR A 246 4.13 18.18 -1.38
N SER A 247 5.32 17.82 -0.88
CA SER A 247 6.55 18.55 -1.21
C SER A 247 6.86 18.47 -2.72
N SER A 248 7.06 19.63 -3.35
CA SER A 248 7.44 19.77 -4.76
C SER A 248 8.94 20.03 -4.97
N VAL A 249 9.69 20.24 -3.88
CA VAL A 249 11.12 20.58 -3.90
C VAL A 249 11.95 19.46 -3.28
N SER A 250 13.27 19.49 -3.52
CA SER A 250 14.19 18.56 -2.84
C SER A 250 14.23 18.84 -1.33
N VAL A 251 14.67 17.84 -0.57
CA VAL A 251 14.79 17.93 0.88
C VAL A 251 15.77 19.04 1.29
N GLU A 252 16.88 19.17 0.56
CA GLU A 252 17.92 20.17 0.79
C GLU A 252 17.37 21.59 0.59
N THR A 253 16.61 21.81 -0.50
CA THR A 253 15.97 23.10 -0.76
C THR A 253 14.96 23.45 0.31
N ALA A 254 14.11 22.49 0.72
CA ALA A 254 13.12 22.74 1.77
C ALA A 254 13.78 23.11 3.10
N VAL A 255 14.87 22.43 3.49
CA VAL A 255 15.63 22.76 4.71
C VAL A 255 16.27 24.14 4.61
N ALA A 256 16.86 24.48 3.47
CA ALA A 256 17.45 25.80 3.25
C ALA A 256 16.40 26.92 3.36
N GLU A 257 15.22 26.74 2.76
CA GLU A 257 14.10 27.68 2.87
C GLU A 257 13.58 27.79 4.31
N ALA A 258 13.43 26.66 5.01
CA ALA A 258 12.98 26.64 6.39
C ALA A 258 13.97 27.36 7.33
N LYS A 259 15.29 27.22 7.09
CA LYS A 259 16.33 28.00 7.78
C LYS A 259 16.23 29.50 7.46
N ALA A 260 16.06 29.86 6.19
CA ALA A 260 15.92 31.26 5.78
C ALA A 260 14.69 31.94 6.41
N ARG A 261 13.64 31.17 6.70
CA ARG A 261 12.42 31.63 7.40
C ARG A 261 12.51 31.56 8.92
N GLY A 262 13.63 31.10 9.48
CA GLY A 262 13.83 30.95 10.92
C GLY A 262 13.01 29.82 11.57
N ILE A 263 12.45 28.91 10.77
CA ILE A 263 11.73 27.72 11.25
C ILE A 263 12.72 26.68 11.80
N ILE A 264 13.86 26.54 11.13
CA ILE A 264 14.99 25.71 11.56
C ILE A 264 16.12 26.66 12.00
N GLN A 265 16.54 26.57 13.25
CA GLN A 265 17.60 27.39 13.83
C GLN A 265 18.98 26.84 13.49
N ASP A 266 19.16 25.52 13.61
CA ASP A 266 20.42 24.83 13.37
C ASP A 266 20.21 23.37 12.91
N ASP A 267 21.30 22.68 12.58
CA ASP A 267 21.27 21.28 12.15
C ASP A 267 20.90 20.29 13.28
N ALA A 268 21.09 20.69 14.54
CA ALA A 268 20.72 19.87 15.68
C ALA A 268 19.19 19.79 15.82
N GLN A 269 18.49 20.89 15.53
CA GLN A 269 17.02 20.92 15.47
C GLN A 269 16.47 19.92 14.45
N ILE A 270 17.07 19.80 13.26
CA ILE A 270 16.60 18.87 12.21
C ILE A 270 16.55 17.43 12.77
N ALA A 271 17.63 17.00 13.40
CA ALA A 271 17.71 15.67 13.98
C ALA A 271 16.77 15.49 15.18
N SER A 272 16.62 16.53 16.01
CA SER A 272 15.68 16.53 17.12
C SER A 272 14.23 16.40 16.64
N ASP A 273 13.83 17.17 15.63
CA ASP A 273 12.49 17.16 15.04
C ASP A 273 12.17 15.78 14.44
N CYS A 274 13.12 15.20 13.68
CA CYS A 274 12.96 13.85 13.14
C CYS A 274 12.89 12.78 14.23
N ARG A 275 13.66 12.91 15.32
CA ARG A 275 13.61 11.98 16.47
C ARG A 275 12.25 12.05 17.16
N THR A 276 11.75 13.25 17.45
CA THR A 276 10.42 13.45 18.02
C THR A 276 9.35 12.84 17.11
N ALA A 277 9.41 13.10 15.81
CA ALA A 277 8.47 12.52 14.86
C ALA A 277 8.54 10.98 14.82
N LEU A 278 9.72 10.36 14.92
CA LEU A 278 9.83 8.89 15.01
C LEU A 278 9.14 8.30 16.25
N LEU A 279 9.08 9.06 17.34
CA LEU A 279 8.44 8.63 18.59
C LEU A 279 6.94 8.89 18.61
N GLU A 280 6.48 9.97 17.98
CA GLU A 280 5.09 10.43 18.08
C GLU A 280 4.18 9.97 16.92
N LEU A 281 4.74 9.72 15.74
CA LEU A 281 3.97 9.25 14.58
C LEU A 281 3.38 7.86 14.84
N LYS A 282 2.08 7.75 14.66
CA LYS A 282 1.30 6.51 14.78
C LYS A 282 1.06 5.88 13.42
N GLN A 283 0.88 6.68 12.38
CA GLN A 283 0.59 6.17 11.04
C GLN A 283 1.82 5.54 10.37
N LEU A 284 1.72 4.26 10.02
CA LEU A 284 2.84 3.50 9.44
C LEU A 284 3.36 4.10 8.12
N MET A 285 2.47 4.67 7.30
CA MET A 285 2.87 5.36 6.07
C MET A 285 3.75 6.58 6.36
N HIS A 286 3.37 7.41 7.32
CA HIS A 286 4.17 8.59 7.72
C HIS A 286 5.49 8.17 8.33
N ARG A 287 5.51 7.12 9.18
CA ARG A 287 6.75 6.55 9.72
C ARG A 287 7.70 6.08 8.61
N SER A 288 7.19 5.37 7.59
CA SER A 288 8.02 4.97 6.45
C SER A 288 8.52 6.17 5.62
N ARG A 289 7.73 7.23 5.47
CA ARG A 289 8.14 8.46 4.76
C ARG A 289 9.18 9.24 5.56
N LEU A 290 9.05 9.29 6.88
CA LEU A 290 10.02 9.87 7.79
C LEU A 290 11.38 9.13 7.74
N LEU A 291 11.38 7.79 7.75
CA LEU A 291 12.61 7.01 7.61
C LEU A 291 13.32 7.29 6.27
N ARG A 292 12.56 7.54 5.20
CA ARG A 292 13.13 8.02 3.94
C ARG A 292 13.73 9.42 4.09
N LEU A 293 13.00 10.37 4.68
CA LEU A 293 13.50 11.73 4.93
C LEU A 293 14.81 11.73 5.73
N ILE A 294 14.87 10.93 6.80
CA ILE A 294 16.07 10.74 7.65
C ILE A 294 17.26 10.23 6.81
N ALA A 295 17.00 9.27 5.92
CA ALA A 295 18.02 8.72 5.04
C ALA A 295 18.49 9.73 3.97
N ASP A 296 17.58 10.53 3.42
CA ASP A 296 17.87 11.56 2.42
C ASP A 296 18.75 12.67 3.03
N LEU A 297 18.48 13.03 4.28
CA LEU A 297 19.29 13.96 5.07
C LEU A 297 20.58 13.36 5.64
N THR A 298 20.78 12.04 5.51
CA THR A 298 21.93 11.32 6.09
C THR A 298 22.12 11.59 7.59
N LEU A 299 21.03 11.54 8.36
CA LEU A 299 21.07 11.80 9.81
C LEU A 299 21.58 10.57 10.58
N VAL A 300 22.88 10.28 10.47
CA VAL A 300 23.54 9.10 11.08
C VAL A 300 23.38 9.06 12.60
N GLN A 301 23.21 10.20 13.26
CA GLN A 301 22.93 10.29 14.70
C GLN A 301 21.58 9.68 15.11
N LEU A 302 20.68 9.39 14.16
CA LEU A 302 19.42 8.69 14.39
C LEU A 302 19.50 7.18 14.15
N VAL A 303 20.68 6.63 13.82
CA VAL A 303 20.88 5.18 13.68
C VAL A 303 20.41 4.41 14.93
N PRO A 304 20.74 4.83 16.17
CA PRO A 304 20.26 4.14 17.37
C PRO A 304 18.73 4.10 17.52
N ASP A 305 18.01 5.06 16.92
CA ASP A 305 16.54 5.10 16.90
C ASP A 305 15.95 4.19 15.81
N ILE A 306 16.71 3.95 14.73
CA ILE A 306 16.29 3.13 13.58
C ILE A 306 16.57 1.65 13.80
N GLU A 307 17.69 1.30 14.45
CA GLU A 307 18.09 -0.10 14.66
C GLU A 307 16.99 -0.97 15.31
N PRO A 308 16.28 -0.54 16.37
CA PRO A 308 15.19 -1.32 16.94
C PRO A 308 14.05 -1.60 15.96
N LEU A 309 13.82 -0.71 14.99
CA LEU A 309 12.75 -0.85 13.99
C LEU A 309 13.04 -1.93 12.96
N LEU A 310 14.26 -2.46 12.87
CA LEU A 310 14.57 -3.65 12.08
C LEU A 310 13.84 -4.90 12.59
N GLN A 311 13.36 -4.89 13.83
CA GLN A 311 12.56 -5.95 14.45
C GLN A 311 11.11 -5.51 14.70
N ALA A 312 10.66 -4.43 14.06
CA ALA A 312 9.30 -3.94 14.19
C ALA A 312 8.26 -5.01 13.76
N PRO A 313 7.08 -5.04 14.39
CA PRO A 313 6.01 -5.97 14.01
C PRO A 313 5.58 -5.75 12.55
N SER A 314 5.54 -4.49 12.09
CA SER A 314 5.23 -4.14 10.72
C SER A 314 6.39 -4.44 9.76
N SER A 315 6.10 -5.16 8.68
CA SER A 315 7.07 -5.37 7.59
C SER A 315 7.45 -4.07 6.88
N ASP A 316 6.56 -3.08 6.85
CA ASP A 316 6.84 -1.78 6.24
C ASP A 316 7.97 -1.06 6.99
N GLU A 317 7.94 -1.09 8.32
CA GLU A 317 8.97 -0.48 9.17
C GLU A 317 10.28 -1.23 9.05
N ARG A 318 10.28 -2.58 9.12
CA ARG A 318 11.51 -3.37 8.94
C ARG A 318 12.16 -3.07 7.58
N ALA A 319 11.38 -3.07 6.51
CA ALA A 319 11.84 -2.77 5.16
C ALA A 319 12.34 -1.32 5.02
N ALA A 320 11.61 -0.35 5.57
CA ALA A 320 11.99 1.07 5.52
C ALA A 320 13.29 1.34 6.29
N SER A 321 13.44 0.77 7.48
CA SER A 321 14.64 0.89 8.31
C SER A 321 15.86 0.26 7.63
N ALA A 322 15.71 -0.93 7.05
CA ALA A 322 16.78 -1.56 6.29
C ALA A 322 17.24 -0.67 5.11
N ARG A 323 16.29 -0.12 4.34
CA ARG A 323 16.58 0.83 3.25
C ARG A 323 17.27 2.09 3.76
N ALA A 324 16.82 2.65 4.88
CA ALA A 324 17.38 3.86 5.45
C ALA A 324 18.86 3.67 5.83
N LEU A 325 19.18 2.61 6.59
CA LEU A 325 20.55 2.29 7.00
C LEU A 325 21.46 2.03 5.79
N GLY A 326 20.96 1.30 4.79
CA GLY A 326 21.69 1.04 3.56
C GLY A 326 21.94 2.29 2.71
N ARG A 327 20.99 3.22 2.65
CA ARG A 327 21.11 4.49 1.91
C ARG A 327 22.08 5.46 2.61
N MET A 328 22.08 5.49 3.94
CA MET A 328 23.01 6.31 4.73
C MET A 328 24.44 5.75 4.78
N GLY A 329 24.68 4.53 4.28
CA GLY A 329 26.03 3.97 4.23
C GLY A 329 26.56 3.44 5.57
N VAL A 330 25.68 3.12 6.52
CA VAL A 330 26.03 2.68 7.89
C VAL A 330 26.57 1.25 7.86
N ARG A 331 27.89 1.10 7.76
CA ARG A 331 28.54 -0.22 7.60
C ARG A 331 28.41 -1.09 8.85
N GLU A 332 28.38 -0.46 10.02
CA GLU A 332 28.19 -1.07 11.33
C GLU A 332 26.85 -1.79 11.44
N ALA A 333 25.85 -1.42 10.62
CA ALA A 333 24.54 -2.07 10.60
C ALA A 333 24.54 -3.42 9.84
N GLN A 334 25.64 -3.80 9.17
CA GLN A 334 25.70 -5.04 8.40
C GLN A 334 25.29 -6.30 9.19
N PRO A 335 25.75 -6.52 10.44
CA PRO A 335 25.33 -7.67 11.25
C PRO A 335 23.83 -7.65 11.60
N LEU A 336 23.21 -6.47 11.66
CA LEU A 336 21.78 -6.30 11.93
C LEU A 336 20.92 -6.51 10.67
N LEU A 337 21.47 -6.20 9.49
CA LEU A 337 20.80 -6.37 8.20
C LEU A 337 20.87 -7.81 7.67
N GLN A 338 21.94 -8.55 7.99
CA GLN A 338 22.14 -9.92 7.49
C GLN A 338 20.98 -10.88 7.83
N PRO A 339 20.43 -10.90 9.07
CA PRO A 339 19.30 -11.76 9.41
C PRO A 339 18.03 -11.46 8.59
N LEU A 340 17.82 -10.21 8.16
CA LEU A 340 16.64 -9.80 7.38
C LEU A 340 16.62 -10.39 5.95
N LEU A 341 17.72 -10.97 5.47
CA LEU A 341 17.71 -11.77 4.24
C LEU A 341 16.85 -13.03 4.36
N GLN A 342 16.56 -13.46 5.59
CA GLN A 342 15.67 -14.59 5.91
C GLN A 342 14.34 -14.12 6.49
N ASP A 343 14.01 -12.82 6.42
CA ASP A 343 12.71 -12.31 6.87
C ASP A 343 11.59 -13.05 6.12
N PRO A 344 10.50 -13.44 6.78
CA PRO A 344 9.46 -14.22 6.12
C PRO A 344 8.69 -13.38 5.09
N VAL A 345 8.73 -12.04 5.18
CA VAL A 345 8.15 -11.11 4.20
C VAL A 345 9.14 -10.77 3.10
N HIS A 346 8.74 -11.00 1.85
CA HIS A 346 9.57 -10.78 0.66
C HIS A 346 10.14 -9.36 0.56
N ASP A 347 9.32 -8.34 0.83
CA ASP A 347 9.71 -6.94 0.66
C ASP A 347 10.82 -6.51 1.63
N VAL A 348 10.85 -7.13 2.81
CA VAL A 348 11.92 -6.94 3.80
C VAL A 348 13.21 -7.59 3.31
N ARG A 349 13.16 -8.83 2.81
CA ARG A 349 14.34 -9.50 2.20
C ARG A 349 14.93 -8.68 1.06
N LYS A 350 14.08 -8.18 0.15
CA LYS A 350 14.50 -7.32 -0.96
C LYS A 350 15.17 -6.03 -0.46
N SER A 351 14.60 -5.42 0.58
CA SER A 351 15.14 -4.22 1.20
C SER A 351 16.50 -4.48 1.86
N ALA A 352 16.64 -5.59 2.59
CA ALA A 352 17.90 -6.00 3.23
C ALA A 352 18.99 -6.29 2.19
N GLN A 353 18.67 -7.03 1.12
CA GLN A 353 19.61 -7.29 0.03
C GLN A 353 20.09 -5.99 -0.63
N THR A 354 19.17 -5.06 -0.89
CA THR A 354 19.49 -3.75 -1.46
C THR A 354 20.38 -2.95 -0.52
N ALA A 355 20.08 -2.94 0.78
CA ALA A 355 20.85 -2.25 1.79
C ALA A 355 22.28 -2.79 1.88
N LEU A 356 22.45 -4.12 2.00
CA LEU A 356 23.75 -4.77 2.04
C LEU A 356 24.58 -4.52 0.77
N ARG A 357 23.93 -4.52 -0.41
CA ARG A 357 24.58 -4.15 -1.68
C ARG A 357 25.09 -2.72 -1.63
N ASN A 358 24.32 -1.78 -1.11
CA ASN A 358 24.73 -0.38 -1.00
C ASN A 358 25.91 -0.21 -0.04
N LEU A 359 25.92 -0.93 1.09
CA LEU A 359 27.05 -0.93 2.04
C LEU A 359 28.33 -1.56 1.47
N GLY A 360 28.18 -2.57 0.59
CA GLY A 360 29.29 -3.26 -0.05
C GLY A 360 29.93 -2.51 -1.22
N ARG A 361 29.30 -1.44 -1.73
CA ARG A 361 29.91 -0.58 -2.75
C ARG A 361 31.06 0.20 -2.09
N LYS A 362 32.29 0.00 -2.58
CA LYS A 362 33.36 0.99 -2.37
C LYS A 362 32.82 2.32 -2.88
N GLU A 363 32.99 3.39 -2.10
CA GLU A 363 32.59 4.75 -2.48
C GLU A 363 32.80 4.93 -3.98
N THR A 364 31.70 5.06 -4.72
CA THR A 364 31.78 5.39 -6.13
C THR A 364 32.44 6.75 -6.17
N ARG A 365 33.74 6.75 -6.50
CA ARG A 365 34.52 7.94 -6.78
C ARG A 365 33.66 8.78 -7.72
N ALA A 366 33.28 9.98 -7.28
CA ALA A 366 32.58 10.92 -8.14
C ALA A 366 33.30 10.94 -9.50
N PRO A 367 32.58 10.89 -10.63
CA PRO A 367 33.22 10.96 -11.93
C PRO A 367 34.14 12.18 -11.91
N GLY A 368 35.45 11.93 -12.11
CA GLY A 368 36.44 12.99 -12.11
C GLY A 368 36.06 14.05 -13.16
N PRO A 369 36.51 15.30 -12.98
CA PRO A 369 36.26 16.34 -13.99
C PRO A 369 36.74 15.84 -15.36
N PRO A 370 36.03 16.19 -16.45
CA PRO A 370 36.33 15.65 -17.77
C PRO A 370 37.78 15.91 -18.15
N SER A 371 38.54 14.85 -18.41
CA SER A 371 39.88 14.97 -18.96
C SER A 371 39.79 15.38 -20.43
N ARG A 372 40.48 16.46 -20.79
CA ARG A 372 40.60 16.95 -22.17
C ARG A 372 41.47 15.99 -22.97
N LEU A 373 40.94 15.43 -24.05
CA LEU A 373 41.75 14.73 -25.05
C LEU A 373 42.59 15.76 -25.84
N ILE A 374 43.68 15.28 -26.45
CA ILE A 374 44.67 16.09 -27.17
C ILE A 374 44.04 16.84 -28.37
N ASP A 375 42.91 16.34 -28.90
CA ASP A 375 42.13 16.93 -29.99
C ASP A 375 41.06 17.94 -29.51
N GLY A 376 40.98 18.21 -28.21
CA GLY A 376 39.99 19.11 -27.61
C GLY A 376 38.63 18.47 -27.32
N ALA A 377 38.41 17.20 -27.64
CA ALA A 377 37.19 16.48 -27.31
C ALA A 377 37.12 16.12 -25.82
N ARG A 378 35.90 16.13 -25.26
CA ARG A 378 35.62 15.65 -23.89
C ARG A 378 35.19 14.19 -23.95
N SER A 379 35.90 13.31 -23.26
CA SER A 379 35.58 11.87 -23.18
C SER A 379 34.94 11.53 -21.84
N TRP A 380 33.92 10.67 -21.86
CA TRP A 380 33.31 10.05 -20.68
C TRP A 380 33.58 8.54 -20.72
N THR A 381 34.25 7.99 -19.72
CA THR A 381 34.30 6.54 -19.52
C THR A 381 33.36 6.19 -18.37
N ILE A 382 32.20 5.65 -18.73
CA ILE A 382 31.35 4.97 -17.76
C ILE A 382 32.01 3.60 -17.54
N GLY A 383 32.62 3.38 -16.39
CA GLY A 383 33.07 2.04 -15.99
C GLY A 383 31.89 1.09 -16.00
N GLU A 384 32.10 -0.12 -16.52
CA GLU A 384 31.07 -1.15 -16.79
C GLU A 384 29.97 -1.19 -15.73
N VAL A 385 28.77 -0.74 -16.11
CA VAL A 385 27.60 -0.81 -15.24
C VAL A 385 26.86 -2.11 -15.55
N GLY A 386 26.94 -3.06 -14.64
CA GLY A 386 26.07 -4.24 -14.65
C GLY A 386 24.59 -3.84 -14.54
N ASN A 387 23.77 -4.45 -15.39
CA ASN A 387 22.31 -4.34 -15.55
C ASN A 387 21.57 -3.45 -14.54
N LEU A 388 21.12 -2.30 -15.02
CA LEU A 388 20.27 -1.34 -14.31
C LEU A 388 18.80 -1.60 -14.63
N ASP A 389 18.13 -2.44 -13.84
CA ASP A 389 16.67 -2.53 -13.75
C ASP A 389 16.20 -1.86 -12.45
N ASP A 390 16.43 -0.55 -12.34
CA ASP A 390 15.90 0.27 -11.23
C ASP A 390 15.25 1.55 -11.79
N ASP A 391 13.96 1.41 -12.10
CA ASP A 391 13.15 2.41 -12.82
C ASP A 391 12.89 3.71 -12.02
N ASN A 392 13.29 3.77 -10.74
CA ASN A 392 12.97 4.87 -9.84
C ASN A 392 14.12 5.83 -9.52
N ASP A 393 15.38 5.48 -9.81
CA ASP A 393 16.54 6.33 -9.46
C ASP A 393 17.07 7.15 -10.65
N TRP A 394 16.80 6.72 -11.89
CA TRP A 394 17.37 7.40 -13.06
C TRP A 394 16.76 8.79 -13.32
N LYS A 395 15.45 8.99 -13.06
CA LYS A 395 14.78 10.29 -13.27
C LYS A 395 15.28 11.39 -12.33
N ALA A 396 15.59 11.04 -11.08
CA ALA A 396 16.13 11.99 -10.11
C ALA A 396 17.53 12.46 -10.53
N ARG A 397 18.38 11.50 -10.95
CA ARG A 397 19.72 11.78 -11.48
C ARG A 397 19.69 12.62 -12.76
N LEU A 398 18.72 12.38 -13.63
CA LEU A 398 18.61 13.10 -14.90
C LEU A 398 18.22 14.57 -14.69
N ARG A 399 17.37 14.88 -13.71
CA ARG A 399 17.05 16.27 -13.33
C ARG A 399 18.26 17.02 -12.79
N THR A 400 19.09 16.36 -11.97
CA THR A 400 20.34 16.95 -11.46
C THR A 400 21.35 17.22 -12.59
N MET A 401 21.36 16.37 -13.63
CA MET A 401 22.27 16.53 -14.77
C MET A 401 21.81 17.60 -15.77
N MET A 402 20.51 17.91 -15.86
CA MET A 402 19.99 18.91 -16.79
C MET A 402 20.16 20.36 -16.31
N GLY A 403 20.53 20.59 -15.04
CA GLY A 403 20.89 21.94 -14.57
C GLY A 403 19.77 22.97 -14.71
N ASP A 404 18.51 22.55 -14.68
CA ASP A 404 17.37 23.46 -14.64
C ASP A 404 17.31 24.07 -13.23
N ALA A 405 17.87 25.28 -13.12
CA ALA A 405 17.83 26.15 -11.94
C ALA A 405 16.43 26.71 -11.68
#